data_AF-A0A7K0EM42-F1
#
_entry.id   AF-A0A7K0EM42-F1
#
_cell.length_a   1.000
_cell.length_b   1.000
_cell.length_c   1.000
_cell.angle_alpha   90.00
_cell.angle_beta   90.00
_cell.angle_gamma   90.00
#
_symmetry.space_group_name_H-M   'P 1'
#
loop_
_entity.id
_entity.type
_entity.pdbx_description
1 polymer ?
#
loop_
_entity_poly.entity_id
_entity_poly.type
_entity_poly.pdbx_seq_one_letter_code
_entity_poly.pdbx_strand_id
1 'polypeptide(L)'
;MVFDTNLLIEHIRRQEALPSRAVIPVIVVGELEAFALKADWGYQKVSFMQRLFERFPIIEVSREITTFYARIDAYSQGNLQGQPLPPGLSARNMGKNDIWIAASALYLDLELHTTDNDFNHLPPLGLRLVKS
;
A
#
# COMPACT_ATOMS: atom_id res chain seq x y z
N MET A 1 0.98 -7.36 8.35
CA MET A 1 1.01 -5.90 8.13
C MET A 1 1.40 -5.65 6.70
N VAL A 2 0.69 -4.76 6.03
CA VAL A 2 1.02 -4.25 4.70
C VAL A 2 1.74 -2.93 4.91
N PHE A 3 2.80 -2.69 4.15
CA PHE A 3 3.47 -1.41 4.11
C PHE A 3 3.25 -0.79 2.74
N ASP A 4 3.09 0.52 2.69
CA ASP A 4 3.14 1.23 1.42
C ASP A 4 4.54 1.20 0.81
N THR A 5 4.62 1.61 -0.46
CA THR A 5 5.88 1.61 -1.22
C THR A 5 6.90 2.56 -0.61
N ASN A 6 6.46 3.72 -0.12
CA ASN A 6 7.36 4.73 0.45
C ASN A 6 8.10 4.19 1.69
N LEU A 7 7.40 3.52 2.61
CA LEU A 7 8.03 2.88 3.76
C LEU A 7 8.99 1.78 3.35
N LEU A 8 8.67 0.94 2.35
CA LEU A 8 9.61 -0.10 1.88
C LEU A 8 10.87 0.51 1.26
N ILE A 9 10.74 1.62 0.52
CA ILE A 9 11.89 2.37 0.00
C ILE A 9 12.79 2.84 1.15
N GLU A 10 12.22 3.34 2.24
CA GLU A 10 13.00 3.78 3.41
C GLU A 10 13.75 2.62 4.06
N HIS A 11 13.10 1.48 4.29
CA HIS A 11 13.74 0.28 4.83
C HIS A 11 14.89 -0.19 3.93
N ILE A 12 14.71 -0.20 2.61
CA ILE A 12 15.76 -0.57 1.66
C ILE A 12 16.92 0.42 1.69
N ARG A 13 16.64 1.73 1.78
CA ARG A 13 17.67 2.78 1.88
C ARG A 13 18.50 2.64 3.14
N ARG A 14 17.88 2.27 4.26
CA ARG A 14 18.54 2.04 5.56
C ARG A 14 19.10 0.63 5.73
N GLN A 15 18.81 -0.28 4.79
CA GLN A 15 19.12 -1.71 4.89
C GLN A 15 18.53 -2.34 6.16
N GLU A 16 17.34 -1.90 6.55
CA GLU A 16 16.60 -2.36 7.72
C GLU A 16 15.62 -3.46 7.34
N ALA A 17 15.58 -4.53 8.14
CA ALA A 17 14.63 -5.62 7.93
C ALA A 17 13.20 -5.16 8.24
N LEU A 18 12.23 -5.64 7.45
CA LEU A 18 10.82 -5.48 7.78
C LEU A 18 10.44 -6.34 9.00
N PRO A 19 9.40 -5.98 9.76
CA PRO A 19 8.87 -6.84 10.81
C PRO A 19 8.44 -8.22 10.28
N SER A 20 8.60 -9.26 11.10
CA SER A 20 8.43 -10.67 10.68
C SER A 20 7.05 -11.05 10.11
N ARG A 21 6.01 -10.27 10.42
CA ARG A 21 4.63 -10.46 9.94
C ARG A 21 4.26 -9.54 8.77
N ALA A 22 5.25 -8.96 8.11
CA ALA A 22 5.04 -8.16 6.91
C ALA A 22 4.61 -9.05 5.73
N VAL A 23 3.77 -8.49 4.87
CA VAL A 23 3.45 -9.03 3.55
C VAL A 23 3.62 -7.91 2.52
N ILE A 24 3.97 -8.27 1.29
CA ILE A 24 4.29 -7.30 0.25
C ILE A 24 3.29 -7.49 -0.89
N PRO A 25 2.36 -6.55 -1.14
CA PRO A 25 1.52 -6.63 -2.33
C PRO A 25 2.39 -6.61 -3.60
N VAL A 26 2.04 -7.40 -4.62
CA VAL A 26 2.75 -7.42 -5.91
C VAL A 26 2.82 -6.04 -6.57
N ILE A 27 1.85 -5.18 -6.27
CA ILE A 27 1.85 -3.77 -6.70
C ILE A 27 3.05 -3.00 -6.13
N VAL A 28 3.37 -3.21 -4.84
CA VAL A 28 4.55 -2.60 -4.20
C VAL A 28 5.84 -3.18 -4.80
N VAL A 29 5.88 -4.47 -5.12
CA VAL A 29 7.02 -5.09 -5.82
C VAL A 29 7.29 -4.37 -7.14
N GLY A 30 6.26 -4.18 -7.96
CA GLY A 30 6.38 -3.47 -9.24
C GLY A 30 6.80 -2.01 -9.09
N GLU A 31 6.27 -1.30 -8.08
CA GLU A 31 6.69 0.08 -7.81
C GLU A 31 8.15 0.17 -7.35
N LEU A 32 8.61 -0.77 -6.51
CA LEU A 32 9.99 -0.83 -6.05
C LEU A 32 10.96 -1.14 -7.18
N GLU A 33 10.65 -2.11 -8.05
CA GLU A 33 11.48 -2.41 -9.22
C GLU A 33 11.55 -1.21 -10.17
N ALA A 34 10.41 -0.58 -10.47
CA ALA A 34 10.38 0.62 -11.29
C ALA A 34 11.16 1.77 -10.66
N PHE A 35 11.07 1.95 -9.34
CA PHE A 35 11.83 2.97 -8.62
C PHE A 35 13.32 2.68 -8.65
N ALA A 36 13.74 1.43 -8.40
CA ALA A 36 15.13 1.01 -8.42
C ALA A 36 15.80 1.29 -9.78
N LEU A 37 15.07 1.02 -10.89
CA LEU A 37 15.53 1.32 -12.24
C LEU A 37 15.66 2.82 -12.50
N LYS A 38 14.66 3.62 -12.09
CA LYS A 38 14.66 5.09 -12.29
C LYS A 38 15.72 5.79 -11.44
N ALA A 39 15.97 5.28 -10.24
CA ALA A 39 16.87 5.88 -9.25
C ALA A 39 18.31 5.36 -9.34
N ASP A 40 18.62 4.54 -10.34
CA ASP A 40 19.93 3.90 -10.55
C ASP A 40 20.47 3.26 -9.26
N TRP A 41 19.66 2.42 -8.63
CA TRP A 41 20.08 1.74 -7.41
C TRP A 41 21.24 0.78 -7.70
N GLY A 42 22.38 1.07 -7.07
CA GLY A 42 23.53 0.18 -7.10
C GLY A 42 23.26 -1.19 -6.49
N TYR A 43 24.14 -2.14 -6.82
CA TYR A 43 24.04 -3.56 -6.48
C TYR A 43 23.57 -3.84 -5.04
N GLN A 44 24.13 -3.15 -4.05
CA GLN A 44 23.78 -3.37 -2.64
C GLN A 44 22.28 -3.18 -2.33
N LYS A 45 21.64 -2.12 -2.86
CA LYS A 45 20.22 -1.84 -2.63
C LYS A 45 19.34 -2.82 -3.39
N VAL A 46 19.68 -3.13 -4.63
CA VAL A 46 18.96 -4.10 -5.45
C VAL A 46 19.01 -5.49 -4.83
N SER A 47 20.18 -5.95 -4.38
CA SER A 47 20.30 -7.23 -3.68
C SER A 47 19.56 -7.26 -2.35
N PHE A 48 19.50 -6.15 -1.61
CA PHE A 48 18.70 -6.07 -0.39
C PHE A 48 17.20 -6.18 -0.70
N MET A 49 16.71 -5.44 -1.70
CA MET A 49 15.33 -5.50 -2.18
C MET A 49 14.94 -6.93 -2.59
N GLN A 50 15.76 -7.61 -3.40
CA GLN A 50 15.53 -9.00 -3.81
C GLN A 50 15.44 -9.96 -2.62
N ARG A 51 16.31 -9.80 -1.61
CA ARG A 51 16.23 -10.59 -0.38
C ARG A 51 14.93 -10.35 0.41
N LEU A 52 14.38 -9.14 0.38
CA LEU A 52 13.06 -8.89 0.98
C LEU A 52 11.97 -9.68 0.24
N PHE A 53 12.01 -9.71 -1.09
CA PHE A 53 11.04 -10.44 -1.92
C PHE A 53 11.11 -11.96 -1.71
N GLU A 54 12.30 -12.51 -1.48
CA GLU A 54 12.49 -13.92 -1.14
C GLU A 54 12.03 -14.26 0.29
N ARG A 55 12.12 -13.29 1.20
CA ARG A 55 11.89 -13.49 2.64
C ARG A 55 10.42 -13.34 3.04
N PHE A 56 9.70 -12.43 2.40
CA PHE A 56 8.34 -12.05 2.79
C PHE A 56 7.32 -12.54 1.75
N PRO A 57 6.11 -12.96 2.19
CA PRO A 57 5.07 -13.36 1.26
C PRO A 57 4.69 -12.21 0.31
N ILE A 58 4.74 -12.48 -0.99
CA ILE A 58 4.20 -11.58 -2.01
C ILE A 58 2.72 -11.93 -2.23
N ILE A 59 1.86 -10.93 -2.16
CA ILE A 59 0.42 -11.09 -2.33
C ILE A 59 0.02 -10.67 -3.75
N GLU A 60 -0.47 -11.62 -4.52
CA GLU A 60 -1.00 -11.40 -5.87
C GLU A 60 -2.36 -10.71 -5.86
N VAL A 61 -2.70 -10.03 -6.95
CA VAL A 61 -4.03 -9.46 -7.14
C VAL A 61 -5.00 -10.54 -7.62
N SER A 62 -5.99 -10.86 -6.78
CA SER A 62 -7.10 -11.74 -7.15
C SER A 62 -8.37 -10.95 -7.52
N ARG A 63 -9.35 -11.62 -8.13
CA ARG A 63 -10.62 -11.00 -8.52
C ARG A 63 -11.37 -10.46 -7.31
N GLU A 64 -11.26 -11.11 -6.16
CA GLU A 64 -11.95 -10.76 -4.91
C GLU A 64 -11.51 -9.39 -4.38
N ILE A 65 -10.23 -9.00 -4.60
CA ILE A 65 -9.70 -7.69 -4.19
C ILE A 65 -10.38 -6.55 -4.96
N THR A 66 -10.88 -6.80 -6.18
CA THR A 66 -11.47 -5.75 -7.04
C THR A 66 -12.68 -5.06 -6.39
N THR A 67 -13.45 -5.77 -5.56
CA THR A 67 -14.58 -5.18 -4.83
C THR A 67 -14.12 -4.16 -3.79
N PHE A 68 -12.99 -4.43 -3.11
CA PHE A 68 -12.39 -3.49 -2.17
C PHE A 68 -11.80 -2.27 -2.90
N TYR A 69 -11.13 -2.50 -4.02
CA TYR A 69 -10.62 -1.44 -4.90
C TYR A 69 -11.75 -0.49 -5.33
N ALA A 70 -12.83 -1.02 -5.90
CA ALA A 70 -13.95 -0.22 -6.40
C ALA A 70 -14.63 0.56 -5.27
N ARG A 71 -14.78 -0.05 -4.09
CA ARG A 71 -15.34 0.60 -2.91
C ARG A 71 -14.45 1.76 -2.43
N ILE A 72 -13.14 1.56 -2.37
CA ILE A 72 -12.19 2.63 -2.00
C ILE A 72 -12.24 3.77 -3.01
N ASP A 73 -12.15 3.49 -4.31
CA ASP A 73 -12.17 4.53 -5.36
C ASP A 73 -13.48 5.34 -5.30
N ALA A 74 -14.63 4.67 -5.24
CA ALA A 74 -15.93 5.34 -5.11
C ALA A 74 -16.04 6.18 -3.84
N TYR A 75 -15.54 5.68 -2.71
CA TYR A 75 -15.55 6.41 -1.45
C TYR A 75 -14.63 7.63 -1.47
N SER A 76 -13.40 7.48 -1.97
CA SER A 76 -12.43 8.56 -2.13
C SER A 76 -12.95 9.67 -3.03
N GLN A 77 -13.75 9.33 -4.04
CA GLN A 77 -14.41 10.29 -4.92
C GLN A 77 -15.71 10.88 -4.36
N GLY A 78 -16.14 10.48 -3.15
CA GLY A 78 -17.40 10.93 -2.54
C GLY A 78 -18.66 10.39 -3.21
N ASN A 79 -18.52 9.35 -4.04
CA ASN A 79 -19.59 8.79 -4.86
C ASN A 79 -20.17 7.47 -4.30
N LEU A 80 -19.62 6.96 -3.20
CA LEU A 80 -20.09 5.72 -2.57
C LEU A 80 -21.44 5.95 -1.86
N GLN A 81 -22.50 5.42 -2.47
CA GLN A 81 -23.87 5.49 -1.93
C GLN A 81 -23.96 4.76 -0.58
N GLY A 82 -24.64 5.38 0.39
CA GLY A 82 -24.83 4.83 1.74
C GLY A 82 -23.62 4.99 2.68
N GLN A 83 -22.47 5.43 2.17
CA GLN A 83 -21.28 5.70 2.98
C GLN A 83 -20.59 6.99 2.48
N PRO A 84 -21.22 8.17 2.67
CA PRO A 84 -20.65 9.43 2.20
C PRO A 84 -19.38 9.80 2.97
N LEU A 85 -18.59 10.70 2.38
CA LEU A 85 -17.46 11.30 3.08
C LEU A 85 -17.94 12.07 4.32
N PRO A 86 -17.22 11.99 5.46
CA PRO A 86 -17.54 12.77 6.65
C PRO A 86 -17.55 14.28 6.38
N PRO A 87 -18.31 15.07 7.16
CA PRO A 87 -18.30 16.52 7.05
C PRO A 87 -16.87 17.09 7.13
N GLY A 88 -16.54 17.99 6.22
CA GLY A 88 -15.21 18.62 6.14
C GLY A 88 -14.18 17.86 5.30
N LEU A 89 -14.49 16.65 4.80
CA LEU A 89 -13.67 15.96 3.81
C LEU A 89 -14.21 16.19 2.40
N SER A 90 -13.31 16.55 1.48
CA SER A 90 -13.62 16.63 0.05
C SER A 90 -13.25 15.32 -0.65
N ALA A 91 -13.90 15.09 -1.80
CA ALA A 91 -13.44 14.09 -2.76
C ALA A 91 -11.97 14.33 -3.09
N ARG A 92 -11.23 13.24 -3.28
CA ARG A 92 -9.80 13.27 -3.61
C ARG A 92 -9.43 12.16 -4.58
N ASN A 93 -8.47 12.48 -5.43
CA ASN A 93 -7.80 11.47 -6.24
C ASN A 93 -6.80 10.72 -5.38
N MET A 94 -6.77 9.40 -5.52
CA MET A 94 -5.72 8.56 -4.97
C MET A 94 -4.91 7.98 -6.12
N GLY A 95 -3.62 7.73 -5.88
CA GLY A 95 -2.80 6.95 -6.80
C GLY A 95 -3.45 5.59 -7.05
N LYS A 96 -3.44 5.12 -8.29
CA LYS A 96 -4.10 3.84 -8.64
C LYS A 96 -3.43 2.66 -7.93
N ASN A 97 -2.13 2.75 -7.69
CA ASN A 97 -1.39 1.77 -6.89
C ASN A 97 -1.74 1.86 -5.40
N ASP A 98 -1.89 3.07 -4.85
CA ASP A 98 -2.32 3.26 -3.46
C ASP A 98 -3.69 2.64 -3.18
N ILE A 99 -4.62 2.75 -4.13
CA ILE A 99 -5.93 2.10 -4.00
C ILE A 99 -5.76 0.58 -3.94
N TRP A 100 -4.91 -0.02 -4.77
CA TRP A 100 -4.63 -1.46 -4.71
C TRP A 100 -3.94 -1.88 -3.41
N ILE A 101 -3.01 -1.08 -2.89
CA ILE A 101 -2.33 -1.34 -1.62
C ILE A 101 -3.35 -1.33 -0.47
N ALA A 102 -4.20 -0.29 -0.40
CA ALA A 102 -5.27 -0.20 0.59
C ALA A 102 -6.31 -1.32 0.44
N ALA A 103 -6.67 -1.68 -0.79
CA ALA A 103 -7.58 -2.79 -1.07
C ALA A 103 -7.00 -4.13 -0.61
N SER A 104 -5.70 -4.35 -0.82
CA SER A 104 -5.00 -5.55 -0.36
C SER A 104 -4.99 -5.64 1.17
N ALA A 105 -4.73 -4.52 1.86
CA ALA A 105 -4.76 -4.46 3.32
C ALA A 105 -6.18 -4.74 3.87
N LEU A 106 -7.22 -4.17 3.27
CA LEU A 106 -8.62 -4.46 3.64
C LEU A 106 -8.99 -5.92 3.40
N TYR A 107 -8.66 -6.47 2.22
CA TYR A 107 -9.02 -7.83 1.84
C TYR A 107 -8.40 -8.88 2.78
N LEU A 108 -7.14 -8.67 3.16
CA LEU A 108 -6.42 -9.57 4.06
C LEU A 108 -6.75 -9.35 5.54
N ASP A 109 -7.56 -8.34 5.86
CA ASP A 109 -7.76 -7.86 7.22
C ASP A 109 -6.42 -7.60 7.94
N LEU A 110 -5.58 -6.75 7.35
CA LEU A 110 -4.28 -6.37 7.90
C LEU A 110 -4.18 -4.85 8.08
N GLU A 111 -3.31 -4.45 9.00
CA GLU A 111 -2.93 -3.05 9.13
C GLU A 111 -2.14 -2.58 7.91
N LEU A 112 -2.44 -1.37 7.43
CA LEU A 112 -1.63 -0.62 6.48
C LEU A 112 -0.74 0.37 7.23
N HIS A 113 0.57 0.20 7.09
CA HIS A 113 1.59 1.09 7.63
C HIS A 113 2.01 2.06 6.51
N THR A 114 1.99 3.36 6.80
CA THR A 114 2.32 4.41 5.80
C THR A 114 2.72 5.72 6.52
N THR A 115 3.54 6.52 5.85
CA THR A 115 3.77 7.94 6.21
C THR A 115 2.80 8.87 5.48
N ASP A 116 2.20 8.43 4.38
CA ASP A 116 1.38 9.23 3.47
C ASP A 116 -0.02 9.54 4.03
N ASN A 117 -0.47 10.77 3.84
CA ASN A 117 -1.78 11.26 4.24
C ASN A 117 -2.91 10.85 3.28
N ASP A 118 -2.58 10.30 2.12
CA ASP A 118 -3.54 9.86 1.12
C ASP A 118 -4.49 8.76 1.62
N PHE A 119 -4.08 8.00 2.64
CA PHE A 119 -4.90 6.95 3.25
C PHE A 119 -5.75 7.41 4.43
N ASN A 120 -5.56 8.65 4.92
CA ASN A 120 -6.13 9.11 6.19
C ASN A 120 -7.66 9.07 6.25
N HIS A 121 -8.34 9.17 5.10
CA HIS A 121 -9.81 9.16 5.04
C HIS A 121 -10.39 7.75 4.99
N LEU A 122 -9.59 6.69 4.81
CA LEU A 122 -10.07 5.32 4.64
C LEU A 122 -10.46 4.52 5.91
N PRO A 123 -10.14 4.91 7.17
CA PRO A 123 -10.59 4.17 8.35
C PRO A 123 -12.10 3.86 8.44
N PRO A 124 -13.02 4.75 8.02
CA PRO A 124 -14.46 4.44 7.95
C PRO A 124 -14.81 3.25 7.06
N LEU A 125 -13.96 2.86 6.10
CA LEU A 125 -14.15 1.65 5.29
C LEU A 125 -13.72 0.36 6.00
N GLY A 126 -13.12 0.46 7.18
CA GLY A 126 -12.55 -0.64 7.95
C GLY A 126 -11.02 -0.75 7.86
N LEU A 127 -10.36 0.19 7.17
CA LEU A 127 -8.91 0.13 7.01
C LEU A 127 -8.22 0.47 8.33
N ARG A 128 -7.44 -0.46 8.87
CA ARG A 128 -6.61 -0.21 10.04
C ARG A 128 -5.32 0.49 9.60
N LEU A 129 -5.27 1.79 9.78
CA LEU A 129 -4.13 2.62 9.39
C LEU A 129 -3.18 2.83 10.57
N VAL A 130 -1.89 2.58 10.35
CA VAL A 130 -0.82 2.88 11.30
C VAL A 130 0.12 3.92 10.69
N LYS A 131 0.22 5.08 11.33
CA LYS A 131 1.15 6.14 10.94
C LYS A 131 2.52 5.85 11.56
N SER A 132 3.54 5.75 10.70
CA SER A 132 4.95 5.55 11.09
C SER A 132 5.78 6.78 10.80
#